data_AF-A0A419B267-F1
#
_entry.id   AF-A0A419B267-F1
#
_cell.length_a   1.000
_cell.length_b   1.000
_cell.length_c   1.000
_cell.angle_alpha   90.00
_cell.angle_beta   90.00
_cell.angle_gamma   90.00
#
_symmetry.space_group_name_H-M   'P 1'
#
loop_
_entity.id
_entity.type
_entity.pdbx_description
1 polymer ?
#
loop_
_entity_poly.entity_id
_entity_poly.type
_entity_poly.pdbx_seq_one_letter_code
_entity_poly.pdbx_strand_id
1 'polypeptide(L)'
;MKKFFAISEIISQYDIDIEFIISEWMMEKFCIFTRFDGELCTMRHALDYERENKNFKSYLNHKTDPFQSKEYSIHEYLLFSPEQPLDDHFRSEYKADWSGPFFKGYDEIMYEGRAYGYWYLKPTKTTHFGRDYYILSDEKNYNDLKNKSGAMFFSALKKNPYNYLVFHDSIKIDASDLFVEKEMVGFIVGLYKSSNNIECMDNGLRDSLVEKGVSSPPTNKIAIYVLVAEIFSRNGGIIPNKISVFFDDRGISINQTTIKGWLDNRPEERSKPFRDSPRNNKIINLLLREYFEGKDGMKNHQAIADKLTSIANAPPYNFNIKFTSEVVSKWLKFKI
;
A
#
# COMPACT_ATOMS: atom_id res chain seq x y z
N MET A 1 4.14 -11.95 -24.51
CA MET A 1 4.53 -12.36 -23.14
C MET A 1 4.70 -11.13 -22.27
N LYS A 2 3.69 -10.87 -21.45
CA LYS A 2 3.75 -9.84 -20.41
C LYS A 2 4.95 -10.04 -19.48
N LYS A 3 5.55 -8.93 -19.06
CA LYS A 3 6.64 -8.90 -18.09
C LYS A 3 6.15 -8.24 -16.82
N PHE A 4 6.52 -8.82 -15.68
CA PHE A 4 6.18 -8.32 -14.37
C PHE A 4 7.45 -7.89 -13.65
N PHE A 5 7.30 -6.97 -12.71
CA PHE A 5 8.39 -6.38 -11.95
C PHE A 5 8.01 -6.39 -10.47
N ALA A 6 8.91 -6.88 -9.62
CA ALA A 6 8.64 -6.98 -8.19
C ALA A 6 8.57 -5.58 -7.57
N ILE A 7 7.60 -5.36 -6.69
CA ILE A 7 7.44 -4.07 -6.00
C ILE A 7 8.65 -3.79 -5.10
N SER A 8 9.23 -4.82 -4.49
CA SER A 8 10.48 -4.73 -3.73
C SER A 8 11.64 -4.15 -4.56
N GLU A 9 11.74 -4.51 -5.83
CA GLU A 9 12.74 -3.95 -6.74
C GLU A 9 12.46 -2.47 -7.02
N ILE A 10 11.19 -2.07 -7.26
CA ILE A 10 10.83 -0.65 -7.45
C ILE A 10 11.19 0.19 -6.22
N ILE A 11 10.84 -0.31 -5.03
CA ILE A 11 11.15 0.32 -3.76
C ILE A 11 12.66 0.52 -3.63
N SER A 12 13.44 -0.53 -3.87
CA SER A 12 14.91 -0.49 -3.75
C SER A 12 15.58 0.42 -4.79
N GLN A 13 15.11 0.41 -6.04
CA GLN A 13 15.74 1.14 -7.14
C GLN A 13 15.39 2.63 -7.15
N TYR A 14 14.17 2.97 -6.74
CA TYR A 14 13.65 4.33 -6.84
C TYR A 14 13.38 5.00 -5.50
N ASP A 15 13.71 4.34 -4.38
CA ASP A 15 13.48 4.82 -3.01
C ASP A 15 12.02 5.27 -2.79
N ILE A 16 11.09 4.44 -3.28
CA ILE A 16 9.64 4.67 -3.19
C ILE A 16 9.10 3.95 -1.96
N ASP A 17 8.30 4.64 -1.15
CA ASP A 17 7.60 4.02 -0.03
C ASP A 17 6.54 3.01 -0.52
N ILE A 18 6.54 1.79 0.03
CA ILE A 18 5.50 0.81 -0.24
C ILE A 18 4.11 1.35 0.12
N GLU A 19 3.98 2.16 1.17
CA GLU A 19 2.71 2.77 1.55
C GLU A 19 2.17 3.69 0.44
N PHE A 20 3.05 4.38 -0.29
CA PHE A 20 2.66 5.15 -1.47
C PHE A 20 2.10 4.24 -2.56
N ILE A 21 2.83 3.18 -2.91
CA ILE A 21 2.42 2.22 -3.94
C ILE A 21 1.07 1.59 -3.58
N ILE A 22 0.91 1.13 -2.34
CA ILE A 22 -0.35 0.53 -1.85
C ILE A 22 -1.48 1.56 -1.85
N SER A 23 -1.24 2.80 -1.44
CA SER A 23 -2.26 3.86 -1.44
C SER A 23 -2.74 4.17 -2.86
N GLU A 24 -1.81 4.32 -3.81
CA GLU A 24 -2.12 4.62 -5.20
C GLU A 24 -2.82 3.44 -5.89
N TRP A 25 -2.45 2.21 -5.53
CA TRP A 25 -3.16 0.99 -5.96
C TRP A 25 -4.58 0.92 -5.39
N MET A 26 -4.78 1.28 -4.12
CA MET A 26 -6.11 1.38 -3.50
C MET A 26 -6.99 2.45 -4.16
N MET A 27 -6.40 3.46 -4.79
CA MET A 27 -7.08 4.43 -5.66
C MET A 27 -7.30 3.92 -7.10
N GLU A 28 -7.08 2.62 -7.34
CA GLU A 28 -7.27 1.92 -8.62
C GLU A 28 -6.41 2.43 -9.79
N LYS A 29 -5.35 3.20 -9.53
CA LYS A 29 -4.50 3.83 -10.55
C LYS A 29 -3.69 2.81 -11.36
N PHE A 30 -3.37 1.67 -10.78
CA PHE A 30 -2.70 0.54 -11.44
C PHE A 30 -3.13 -0.79 -10.81
N CYS A 31 -2.60 -1.90 -11.33
CA CYS A 31 -2.90 -3.25 -10.84
C CYS A 31 -1.69 -3.85 -10.13
N ILE A 32 -1.92 -4.54 -9.02
CA ILE A 32 -0.93 -5.37 -8.34
C ILE A 32 -1.31 -6.84 -8.53
N PHE A 33 -0.29 -7.67 -8.68
CA PHE A 33 -0.37 -9.10 -8.87
C PHE A 33 0.46 -9.83 -7.82
N THR A 34 0.18 -11.10 -7.62
CA THR A 34 1.09 -12.03 -6.96
C THR A 34 1.37 -13.21 -7.88
N ARG A 35 2.48 -13.93 -7.65
CA ARG A 35 2.87 -15.06 -8.48
C ARG A 35 2.64 -16.37 -7.74
N PHE A 36 1.95 -17.28 -8.41
CA PHE A 36 1.66 -18.63 -7.98
C PHE A 36 2.50 -19.65 -8.76
N ASP A 37 2.91 -20.70 -8.06
CA ASP A 37 3.69 -21.83 -8.55
C ASP A 37 3.04 -23.17 -8.17
N GLY A 38 1.74 -23.30 -8.46
CA GLY A 38 0.98 -24.54 -8.32
C GLY A 38 0.17 -24.67 -7.03
N GLU A 39 -0.23 -23.53 -6.44
CA GLU A 39 -1.04 -23.46 -5.23
C GLU A 39 -2.40 -24.11 -5.45
N LEU A 40 -2.73 -25.05 -4.56
CA LEU A 40 -3.99 -25.77 -4.58
C LEU A 40 -5.13 -24.85 -4.13
N CYS A 41 -6.16 -24.73 -4.95
CA CYS A 41 -7.32 -23.91 -4.67
C CYS A 41 -8.53 -24.33 -5.51
N THR A 42 -9.68 -23.77 -5.17
CA THR A 42 -10.91 -23.88 -5.97
C THR A 42 -11.04 -22.68 -6.88
N MET A 43 -11.18 -22.91 -8.19
CA MET A 43 -11.58 -21.87 -9.13
C MET A 43 -13.10 -21.71 -9.07
N ARG A 44 -13.55 -20.47 -8.95
CA ARG A 44 -14.96 -20.10 -8.95
C ARG A 44 -15.25 -19.24 -10.18
N HIS A 45 -16.28 -19.62 -10.94
CA HIS A 45 -16.79 -18.85 -12.07
C HIS A 45 -18.22 -18.40 -11.81
N ALA A 46 -18.57 -17.21 -12.32
CA ALA A 46 -19.97 -16.84 -12.55
C ALA A 46 -20.24 -16.82 -14.05
N LEU A 47 -21.14 -17.68 -14.49
CA LEU A 47 -21.63 -17.70 -15.86
C LEU A 47 -23.02 -17.09 -15.91
N ASP A 48 -23.16 -16.02 -16.69
CA ASP A 48 -24.46 -15.38 -16.94
C ASP A 48 -25.50 -16.43 -17.35
N TYR A 49 -26.62 -16.48 -16.62
CA TYR A 49 -27.68 -17.48 -16.76
C TYR A 49 -28.30 -17.47 -18.17
N GLU A 50 -28.25 -16.35 -18.88
CA GLU A 50 -28.74 -16.27 -20.26
C GLU A 50 -27.77 -16.87 -21.30
N ARG A 51 -26.57 -17.33 -20.90
CA ARG A 51 -25.65 -18.06 -21.81
C ARG A 51 -26.04 -19.53 -21.96
N GLU A 52 -26.18 -19.96 -23.21
CA GLU A 52 -26.48 -21.34 -23.66
C GLU A 52 -25.44 -22.42 -23.26
N ASN A 53 -24.42 -22.10 -22.46
CA ASN A 53 -23.30 -22.98 -22.15
C ASN A 53 -23.62 -23.99 -21.03
N LYS A 54 -24.63 -24.82 -21.27
CA LYS A 54 -25.06 -25.91 -20.36
C LYS A 54 -24.01 -27.01 -20.17
N ASN A 55 -22.86 -26.97 -20.84
CA ASN A 55 -21.84 -28.01 -20.79
C ASN A 55 -20.43 -27.47 -20.47
N PHE A 56 -20.32 -26.58 -19.48
CA PHE A 56 -19.05 -26.00 -19.07
C PHE A 56 -17.99 -27.05 -18.67
N LYS A 57 -18.42 -28.15 -18.05
CA LYS A 57 -17.56 -29.29 -17.71
C LYS A 57 -16.85 -29.88 -18.94
N SER A 58 -17.54 -29.92 -20.09
CA SER A 58 -16.93 -30.34 -21.35
C SER A 58 -15.82 -29.39 -21.78
N TYR A 59 -16.00 -28.07 -21.64
CA TYR A 59 -14.93 -27.10 -21.97
C TYR A 59 -13.69 -27.28 -21.09
N LEU A 60 -13.90 -27.58 -19.80
CA LEU A 60 -12.79 -27.89 -18.88
C LEU A 60 -12.03 -29.16 -19.30
N ASN A 61 -12.76 -30.22 -19.68
CA ASN A 61 -12.18 -31.48 -20.15
C ASN A 61 -11.40 -31.31 -21.47
N HIS A 62 -11.92 -30.50 -22.39
CA HIS A 62 -11.26 -30.20 -23.67
C HIS A 62 -10.19 -29.09 -23.56
N LYS A 63 -9.96 -28.55 -22.35
CA LYS A 63 -8.99 -27.47 -22.08
C LYS A 63 -9.23 -26.21 -22.91
N THR A 64 -10.50 -25.88 -23.19
CA THR A 64 -10.89 -24.69 -23.97
C THR A 64 -11.30 -23.52 -23.08
N ASP A 65 -11.34 -23.70 -21.76
CA ASP A 65 -11.57 -22.61 -20.81
C ASP A 65 -10.46 -21.54 -20.90
N PRO A 66 -10.77 -20.24 -20.80
CA PRO A 66 -9.78 -19.17 -20.92
C PRO A 66 -8.60 -19.27 -19.96
N PHE A 67 -8.79 -19.86 -18.77
CA PHE A 67 -7.75 -20.00 -17.77
C PHE A 67 -6.88 -21.25 -18.00
N GLN A 68 -7.26 -22.15 -18.92
CA GLN A 68 -6.49 -23.34 -19.32
C GLN A 68 -5.87 -23.23 -20.72
N SER A 69 -6.56 -22.54 -21.65
CA SER A 69 -6.22 -22.57 -23.07
C SER A 69 -5.18 -21.51 -23.45
N LYS A 70 -4.15 -21.95 -24.19
CA LYS A 70 -3.10 -21.08 -24.76
C LYS A 70 -3.60 -20.13 -25.84
N GLU A 71 -4.82 -20.33 -26.33
CA GLU A 71 -5.43 -19.48 -27.36
C GLU A 71 -5.86 -18.11 -26.81
N TYR A 72 -6.06 -18.00 -25.50
CA TYR A 72 -6.43 -16.76 -24.84
C TYR A 72 -5.20 -15.98 -24.37
N SER A 73 -5.20 -14.67 -24.59
CA SER A 73 -4.09 -13.78 -24.21
C SER A 73 -3.80 -13.75 -22.70
N ILE A 74 -4.76 -14.16 -21.86
CA ILE A 74 -4.55 -14.26 -20.41
C ILE A 74 -3.56 -15.37 -20.05
N HIS A 75 -3.46 -16.41 -20.87
CA HIS A 75 -2.50 -17.50 -20.71
C HIS A 75 -1.03 -17.01 -20.81
N GLU A 76 -0.79 -15.80 -21.32
CA GLU A 76 0.56 -15.22 -21.30
C GLU A 76 1.13 -15.01 -19.88
N TYR A 77 0.26 -14.90 -18.87
CA TYR A 77 0.70 -14.56 -17.53
C TYR A 77 0.01 -15.34 -16.41
N LEU A 78 -1.17 -15.92 -16.63
CA LEU A 78 -1.84 -16.78 -15.65
C LEU A 78 -2.23 -18.11 -16.26
N LEU A 79 -2.32 -19.16 -15.44
CA LEU A 79 -2.82 -20.47 -15.83
C LEU A 79 -3.51 -21.10 -14.62
N PHE A 80 -4.64 -21.76 -14.85
CA PHE A 80 -5.27 -22.64 -13.88
C PHE A 80 -5.35 -24.06 -14.45
N SER A 81 -4.87 -25.04 -13.69
CA SER A 81 -4.95 -26.45 -14.08
C SER A 81 -5.92 -27.19 -13.17
N PRO A 82 -7.12 -27.56 -13.65
CA PRO A 82 -8.07 -28.35 -12.86
C PRO A 82 -7.48 -29.71 -12.45
N GLU A 83 -7.76 -30.14 -11.23
CA GLU A 83 -7.46 -31.50 -10.78
C GLU A 83 -8.36 -32.51 -11.55
N GLN A 84 -7.86 -33.72 -11.77
CA GLN A 84 -8.59 -34.78 -12.48
C GLN A 84 -8.75 -36.00 -11.58
N PRO A 85 -9.90 -36.71 -11.66
CA PRO A 85 -11.04 -36.44 -12.55
C PRO A 85 -11.96 -35.31 -12.05
N LEU A 86 -12.56 -34.54 -12.97
CA LEU A 86 -13.49 -33.45 -12.61
C LEU A 86 -14.77 -33.93 -11.90
N ASP A 87 -15.17 -35.19 -12.04
CA ASP A 87 -16.38 -35.74 -11.41
C ASP A 87 -16.36 -35.67 -9.88
N ASP A 88 -15.18 -35.67 -9.27
CA ASP A 88 -15.04 -35.73 -7.81
C ASP A 88 -15.28 -34.37 -7.13
N HIS A 89 -15.08 -33.26 -7.86
CA HIS A 89 -15.05 -31.92 -7.27
C HIS A 89 -15.79 -30.83 -8.05
N PHE A 90 -16.21 -31.09 -9.30
CA PHE A 90 -16.98 -30.13 -10.09
C PHE A 90 -18.39 -29.92 -9.51
N ARG A 91 -18.75 -28.65 -9.25
CA ARG A 91 -20.07 -28.25 -8.76
C ARG A 91 -20.62 -27.11 -9.60
N SER A 92 -21.92 -27.13 -9.83
CA SER A 92 -22.68 -26.08 -10.51
C SER A 92 -23.94 -25.79 -9.71
N GLU A 93 -24.15 -24.53 -9.34
CA GLU A 93 -25.30 -24.10 -8.55
C GLU A 93 -25.83 -22.77 -9.08
N TYR A 94 -27.13 -22.69 -9.32
CA TYR A 94 -27.77 -21.42 -9.69
C TYR A 94 -27.80 -20.46 -8.49
N LYS A 95 -27.37 -19.22 -8.70
CA LYS A 95 -27.43 -18.12 -7.72
C LYS A 95 -28.32 -17.02 -8.27
N ALA A 96 -29.41 -16.72 -7.55
CA ALA A 96 -30.26 -15.60 -7.87
C ALA A 96 -29.53 -14.27 -7.59
N ASP A 97 -29.51 -13.37 -8.57
CA ASP A 97 -28.92 -12.04 -8.46
C ASP A 97 -29.88 -11.00 -9.05
N TRP A 98 -30.53 -10.25 -8.17
CA TRP A 98 -31.56 -9.26 -8.53
C TRP A 98 -31.05 -7.82 -8.51
N SER A 99 -29.81 -7.61 -8.05
CA SER A 99 -29.22 -6.28 -7.83
C SER A 99 -27.80 -6.13 -8.36
N GLY A 100 -27.15 -7.23 -8.72
CA GLY A 100 -25.83 -7.28 -9.31
C GLY A 100 -25.87 -7.34 -10.84
N PRO A 101 -24.70 -7.53 -11.47
CA PRO A 101 -24.55 -7.43 -12.91
C PRO A 101 -25.18 -8.59 -13.69
N PHE A 102 -25.49 -9.70 -13.02
CA PHE A 102 -26.18 -10.85 -13.62
C PHE A 102 -27.66 -10.75 -13.30
N PHE A 103 -28.34 -9.75 -13.87
CA PHE A 103 -29.76 -9.51 -13.63
C PHE A 103 -30.58 -10.78 -13.94
N LYS A 104 -31.27 -11.32 -12.92
CA LYS A 104 -31.98 -12.64 -12.88
C LYS A 104 -31.11 -13.85 -12.47
N GLY A 105 -29.88 -13.66 -12.04
CA GLY A 105 -28.98 -14.70 -11.54
C GLY A 105 -27.96 -15.23 -12.55
N TYR A 106 -27.12 -16.13 -12.06
CA TYR A 106 -26.02 -16.76 -12.79
C TYR A 106 -25.79 -18.18 -12.27
N ASP A 107 -25.14 -19.01 -13.08
CA ASP A 107 -24.65 -20.31 -12.63
C ASP A 107 -23.26 -20.13 -12.01
N GLU A 108 -23.14 -20.44 -10.71
CA GLU A 108 -21.87 -20.54 -10.01
C GLU A 108 -21.25 -21.90 -10.28
N ILE A 109 -20.09 -21.90 -10.92
CA ILE A 109 -19.31 -23.11 -11.17
C ILE A 109 -18.08 -23.12 -10.29
N MET A 110 -17.82 -24.24 -9.62
CA MET A 110 -16.65 -24.44 -8.78
C MET A 110 -15.97 -25.76 -9.12
N TYR A 111 -14.64 -25.75 -9.14
CA TYR A 111 -13.82 -26.95 -9.31
C TYR A 111 -12.42 -26.73 -8.73
N GLU A 112 -11.81 -27.78 -8.21
CA GLU A 112 -10.47 -27.77 -7.62
C GLU A 112 -9.39 -27.85 -8.70
N GLY A 113 -8.22 -27.29 -8.38
CA GLY A 113 -7.09 -27.21 -9.29
C GLY A 113 -5.91 -26.45 -8.70
N ARG A 114 -4.94 -26.18 -9.57
CA ARG A 114 -3.71 -25.47 -9.21
C ARG A 114 -3.57 -24.19 -10.00
N ALA A 115 -3.31 -23.10 -9.29
CA ALA A 115 -3.05 -21.79 -9.89
C ALA A 115 -1.55 -21.62 -10.19
N TYR A 116 -1.24 -21.03 -11.34
CA TYR A 116 0.12 -20.73 -11.78
C TYR A 116 0.18 -19.32 -12.38
N GLY A 117 1.37 -18.70 -12.32
CA GLY A 117 1.62 -17.40 -12.92
C GLY A 117 1.14 -16.23 -12.08
N TYR A 118 0.93 -15.07 -12.71
CA TYR A 118 0.59 -13.81 -12.08
C TYR A 118 -0.92 -13.60 -12.00
N TRP A 119 -1.44 -13.56 -10.78
CA TRP A 119 -2.86 -13.39 -10.49
C TRP A 119 -3.15 -12.02 -9.93
N TYR A 120 -4.24 -11.41 -10.38
CA TYR A 120 -4.61 -10.06 -9.99
C TYR A 120 -5.12 -10.02 -8.54
N LEU A 121 -4.63 -9.04 -7.79
CA LEU A 121 -5.05 -8.75 -6.44
C LEU A 121 -6.00 -7.56 -6.45
N LYS A 122 -7.10 -7.68 -5.70
CA LYS A 122 -8.05 -6.59 -5.44
C LYS A 122 -7.90 -6.15 -3.97
N PRO A 123 -7.64 -4.86 -3.71
CA PRO A 123 -7.50 -4.38 -2.34
C PRO A 123 -8.86 -4.35 -1.63
N THR A 124 -8.85 -4.62 -0.33
CA THR A 124 -9.95 -4.32 0.60
C THR A 124 -9.69 -3.02 1.37
N LYS A 125 -10.65 -2.59 2.19
CA LYS A 125 -10.51 -1.44 3.10
C LYS A 125 -9.37 -1.60 4.11
N THR A 126 -8.97 -2.83 4.46
CA THR A 126 -7.93 -3.08 5.46
C THR A 126 -6.56 -3.38 4.86
N THR A 127 -6.43 -3.36 3.53
CA THR A 127 -5.17 -3.66 2.81
C THR A 127 -4.00 -2.81 3.30
N HIS A 128 -4.20 -1.50 3.42
CA HIS A 128 -3.16 -0.57 3.88
C HIS A 128 -2.68 -0.81 5.33
N PHE A 129 -3.37 -1.65 6.11
CA PHE A 129 -2.91 -2.04 7.44
C PHE A 129 -1.99 -3.27 7.42
N GLY A 130 -1.71 -3.87 6.25
CA GLY A 130 -0.70 -4.92 6.10
C GLY A 130 0.68 -4.38 6.46
N ARG A 131 1.40 -5.05 7.38
CA ARG A 131 2.73 -4.61 7.85
C ARG A 131 3.82 -5.63 7.53
N ASP A 132 3.60 -6.88 7.94
CA ASP A 132 4.56 -7.97 7.76
C ASP A 132 4.14 -8.90 6.62
N TYR A 133 2.84 -9.08 6.42
CA TYR A 133 2.27 -9.87 5.34
C TYR A 133 0.86 -9.37 5.03
N TYR A 134 0.39 -9.69 3.84
CA TYR A 134 -0.98 -9.56 3.42
C TYR A 134 -1.69 -10.90 3.54
N ILE A 135 -2.96 -10.88 3.92
CA ILE A 135 -3.78 -12.07 4.06
C ILE A 135 -4.67 -12.18 2.84
N LEU A 136 -4.59 -13.30 2.16
CA LEU A 136 -5.49 -13.61 1.08
C LEU A 136 -6.83 -14.06 1.65
N SER A 137 -7.85 -13.26 1.40
CA SER A 137 -9.23 -13.57 1.70
C SER A 137 -9.87 -14.15 0.46
N ASP A 138 -10.64 -15.21 0.64
CA ASP A 138 -11.66 -15.58 -0.32
C ASP A 138 -12.87 -14.66 -0.16
N GLU A 139 -13.60 -14.42 -1.24
CA GLU A 139 -14.79 -13.55 -1.19
C GLU A 139 -15.91 -14.20 -0.36
N LYS A 140 -15.95 -15.54 -0.28
CA LYS A 140 -16.92 -16.30 0.52
C LYS A 140 -16.72 -16.13 2.03
N ASN A 141 -15.50 -16.25 2.55
CA ASN A 141 -15.22 -16.01 3.97
C ASN A 141 -14.79 -14.56 4.27
N TYR A 142 -15.06 -13.62 3.36
CA TYR A 142 -14.73 -12.22 3.59
C TYR A 142 -15.30 -11.68 4.91
N ASN A 143 -16.49 -12.11 5.30
CA ASN A 143 -17.09 -11.65 6.56
C ASN A 143 -16.24 -11.97 7.79
N ASP A 144 -15.45 -13.04 7.75
CA ASP A 144 -14.56 -13.46 8.84
C ASP A 144 -13.19 -12.74 8.77
N LEU A 145 -12.85 -12.19 7.60
CA LEU A 145 -11.55 -11.60 7.30
C LEU A 145 -11.61 -10.07 7.12
N LYS A 146 -12.80 -9.47 7.00
CA LYS A 146 -13.01 -8.04 6.71
C LYS A 146 -12.37 -7.08 7.71
N ASN A 147 -12.14 -7.54 8.94
CA ASN A 147 -11.50 -6.75 10.00
C ASN A 147 -10.02 -7.11 10.18
N LYS A 148 -9.48 -8.08 9.42
CA LYS A 148 -8.08 -8.47 9.52
C LYS A 148 -7.20 -7.49 8.73
N SER A 149 -6.09 -7.12 9.34
CA SER A 149 -5.05 -6.26 8.77
C SER A 149 -4.48 -6.86 7.49
N GLY A 150 -4.40 -6.07 6.42
CA GLY A 150 -3.76 -6.52 5.17
C GLY A 150 -4.58 -7.50 4.35
N ALA A 151 -5.90 -7.60 4.55
CA ALA A 151 -6.73 -8.51 3.77
C ALA A 151 -6.83 -8.04 2.29
N MET A 152 -6.68 -8.96 1.34
CA MET A 152 -6.80 -8.73 -0.11
C MET A 152 -7.62 -9.86 -0.74
N PHE A 153 -8.27 -9.59 -1.87
CA PHE A 153 -8.97 -10.61 -2.64
C PHE A 153 -8.21 -11.00 -3.90
N PHE A 154 -8.51 -12.21 -4.36
CA PHE A 154 -8.22 -12.58 -5.74
C PHE A 154 -9.33 -12.22 -6.68
N SER A 155 -8.93 -11.82 -7.86
CA SER A 155 -9.76 -11.98 -9.04
C SER A 155 -8.86 -12.41 -10.19
N ALA A 156 -9.38 -13.25 -11.07
CA ALA A 156 -8.68 -13.59 -12.30
C ALA A 156 -8.57 -12.37 -13.24
N LEU A 157 -9.51 -11.40 -13.14
CA LEU A 157 -9.57 -10.22 -14.00
C LEU A 157 -10.05 -8.97 -13.23
N LYS A 158 -9.41 -7.82 -13.47
CA LYS A 158 -9.85 -6.52 -12.89
C LYS A 158 -11.30 -6.17 -13.21
N LYS A 159 -11.72 -6.36 -14.47
CA LYS A 159 -13.06 -5.97 -14.97
C LYS A 159 -14.15 -7.01 -14.70
N ASN A 160 -13.77 -8.25 -14.35
CA ASN A 160 -14.73 -9.31 -14.07
C ASN A 160 -14.36 -10.01 -12.75
N PRO A 161 -14.68 -9.38 -11.60
CA PRO A 161 -14.28 -9.87 -10.29
C PRO A 161 -14.98 -11.16 -9.88
N TYR A 162 -15.96 -11.63 -10.64
CA TYR A 162 -16.75 -12.81 -10.34
C TYR A 162 -16.05 -14.13 -10.70
N ASN A 163 -14.87 -14.05 -11.32
CA ASN A 163 -13.99 -15.21 -11.49
C ASN A 163 -12.83 -15.06 -10.51
N TYR A 164 -12.78 -15.90 -9.48
CA TYR A 164 -11.79 -15.79 -8.40
C TYR A 164 -11.38 -17.15 -7.87
N LEU A 165 -10.27 -17.15 -7.12
CA LEU A 165 -9.74 -18.31 -6.44
C LEU A 165 -10.20 -18.34 -4.98
N VAL A 166 -10.52 -19.53 -4.49
CA VAL A 166 -10.83 -19.81 -3.09
C VAL A 166 -9.79 -20.79 -2.55
N PHE A 167 -9.04 -20.37 -1.55
CA PHE A 167 -8.00 -21.20 -0.94
C PHE A 167 -8.55 -21.93 0.28
N HIS A 168 -8.14 -23.20 0.45
CA HIS A 168 -8.55 -24.02 1.59
C HIS A 168 -7.92 -23.50 2.90
N ASP A 169 -6.72 -22.97 2.81
CA ASP A 169 -5.99 -22.35 3.92
C ASP A 169 -5.75 -20.85 3.67
N SER A 170 -5.66 -20.07 4.74
CA SER A 170 -5.29 -18.67 4.63
C SER A 170 -3.84 -18.55 4.14
N ILE A 171 -3.63 -17.94 2.98
CA ILE A 171 -2.29 -17.68 2.45
C ILE A 171 -1.81 -16.31 2.92
N LYS A 172 -0.55 -16.26 3.35
CA LYS A 172 0.16 -15.03 3.70
C LYS A 172 1.11 -14.68 2.56
N ILE A 173 1.03 -13.46 2.07
CA ILE A 173 1.88 -12.92 1.00
C ILE A 173 2.81 -11.86 1.59
N ASP A 174 4.11 -11.99 1.35
CA ASP A 174 5.08 -10.94 1.66
C ASP A 174 4.98 -9.81 0.62
N ALA A 175 5.31 -8.58 1.02
CA ALA A 175 5.46 -7.47 0.10
C ALA A 175 6.43 -7.77 -1.06
N SER A 176 7.43 -8.62 -0.86
CA SER A 176 8.36 -9.08 -1.90
C SER A 176 7.69 -9.91 -3.00
N ASP A 177 6.54 -10.51 -2.69
CA ASP A 177 5.78 -11.36 -3.61
C ASP A 177 4.64 -10.59 -4.30
N LEU A 178 4.70 -9.26 -4.24
CA LEU A 178 3.83 -8.36 -4.98
C LEU A 178 4.53 -7.83 -6.24
N PHE A 179 3.78 -7.80 -7.33
CA PHE A 179 4.28 -7.48 -8.65
C PHE A 179 3.38 -6.47 -9.35
N VAL A 180 3.96 -5.69 -10.25
CA VAL A 180 3.23 -4.86 -11.22
C VAL A 180 3.66 -5.21 -12.63
N GLU A 181 2.85 -4.86 -13.62
CA GLU A 181 3.28 -4.97 -15.02
C GLU A 181 4.46 -4.03 -15.28
N LYS A 182 5.47 -4.49 -16.02
CA LYS A 182 6.72 -3.75 -16.25
C LYS A 182 6.48 -2.35 -16.84
N GLU A 183 5.49 -2.21 -17.71
CA GLU A 183 5.09 -0.94 -18.31
C GLU A 183 4.56 0.09 -17.30
N MET A 184 4.03 -0.37 -16.15
CA MET A 184 3.51 0.50 -15.10
C MET A 184 4.59 1.09 -14.21
N VAL A 185 5.82 0.57 -14.24
CA VAL A 185 6.92 1.05 -13.38
C VAL A 185 7.17 2.53 -13.60
N GLY A 186 7.29 2.97 -14.86
CA GLY A 186 7.52 4.38 -15.19
C GLY A 186 6.39 5.30 -14.73
N PHE A 187 5.15 4.82 -14.82
CA PHE A 187 3.97 5.54 -14.32
C PHE A 187 3.99 5.69 -12.80
N ILE A 188 4.29 4.61 -12.06
CA ILE A 188 4.39 4.63 -10.60
C ILE A 188 5.50 5.60 -10.13
N VAL A 189 6.67 5.52 -10.76
CA VAL A 189 7.79 6.43 -10.48
C VAL A 189 7.40 7.88 -10.78
N GLY A 190 6.70 8.12 -11.89
CA GLY A 190 6.16 9.44 -12.25
C GLY A 190 5.19 9.98 -11.20
N LEU A 191 4.21 9.17 -10.78
CA LEU A 191 3.25 9.53 -9.73
C LEU A 191 3.97 9.91 -8.43
N TYR A 192 4.98 9.14 -8.02
CA TYR A 192 5.75 9.41 -6.81
C TYR A 192 6.51 10.74 -6.92
N LYS A 193 7.19 10.97 -8.05
CA LYS A 193 7.92 12.22 -8.31
C LYS A 193 6.99 13.44 -8.32
N SER A 194 5.84 13.34 -8.97
CA SER A 194 4.83 14.42 -9.01
C SER A 194 4.24 14.70 -7.63
N SER A 195 3.98 13.67 -6.83
CA SER A 195 3.46 13.80 -5.46
C SER A 195 4.47 14.47 -4.51
N ASN A 196 5.77 14.34 -4.85
CA ASN A 196 6.90 14.84 -4.09
C ASN A 196 7.60 16.08 -4.70
N ASN A 197 7.12 16.64 -5.82
CA ASN A 197 7.77 17.74 -6.56
C ASN A 197 9.27 17.49 -6.85
N ILE A 198 9.63 16.26 -7.21
CA ILE A 198 11.01 15.89 -7.55
C ILE A 198 11.20 16.12 -9.06
N GLU A 199 11.92 17.17 -9.44
CA GLU A 199 12.41 17.33 -10.82
C GLU A 199 13.36 16.17 -11.18
N CYS A 200 13.21 15.62 -12.38
CA CYS A 200 14.04 14.55 -12.88
C CYS A 200 15.51 14.96 -12.91
N MET A 201 16.34 14.38 -12.04
CA MET A 201 17.71 14.09 -12.41
C MET A 201 17.77 12.68 -12.99
N ASP A 202 18.20 12.63 -14.24
CA ASP A 202 18.59 11.42 -14.95
C ASP A 202 19.91 10.88 -14.37
N ASN A 203 20.00 9.55 -14.40
CA ASN A 203 21.09 8.63 -14.05
C ASN A 203 22.39 9.18 -13.43
N GLY A 204 22.70 8.67 -12.24
CA GLY A 204 24.09 8.58 -11.80
C GLY A 204 24.27 8.44 -10.28
N LEU A 205 24.67 7.25 -9.86
CA LEU A 205 25.39 6.99 -8.60
C LEU A 205 24.65 7.27 -7.28
N ARG A 206 24.37 6.20 -6.52
CA ARG A 206 25.10 5.96 -5.26
C ARG A 206 24.76 4.59 -4.67
N ASP A 207 25.67 3.65 -4.89
CA ASP A 207 26.06 2.70 -3.87
C ASP A 207 26.62 3.46 -2.66
N SER A 208 26.09 3.22 -1.47
CA SER A 208 26.89 3.21 -0.24
C SER A 208 26.14 2.49 0.88
N LEU A 209 26.47 1.20 1.02
CA LEU A 209 26.79 0.52 2.28
C LEU A 209 25.84 0.77 3.46
N VAL A 210 24.88 -0.15 3.64
CA VAL A 210 24.20 -0.37 4.91
C VAL A 210 25.16 -1.13 5.84
N GLU A 211 25.90 -0.42 6.67
CA GLU A 211 26.45 -1.02 7.89
C GLU A 211 25.30 -1.21 8.90
N LYS A 212 25.14 -2.43 9.40
CA LYS A 212 24.31 -2.74 10.57
C LYS A 212 24.89 -2.01 11.78
N GLY A 213 24.39 -0.82 12.05
CA GLY A 213 24.69 -0.02 13.22
C GLY A 213 23.43 0.67 13.73
N VAL A 214 23.38 0.91 15.04
CA VAL A 214 22.32 1.64 15.73
C VAL A 214 21.92 2.87 14.91
N SER A 215 20.64 2.98 14.55
CA SER A 215 20.14 4.13 13.78
C SER A 215 19.71 5.22 14.75
N SER A 216 20.30 6.41 14.63
CA SER A 216 19.88 7.58 15.39
C SER A 216 18.61 8.20 14.79
N PRO A 217 17.71 8.77 15.62
CA PRO A 217 16.49 9.41 15.12
C PRO A 217 16.81 10.56 14.16
N PRO A 218 16.20 10.58 12.97
CA PRO A 218 16.42 11.64 12.01
C PRO A 218 15.84 12.95 12.55
N THR A 219 16.47 14.06 12.17
CA THR A 219 16.13 15.41 12.64
C THR A 219 14.66 15.76 12.36
N ASN A 220 14.06 15.24 11.28
CA ASN A 220 12.65 15.47 10.97
C ASN A 220 11.69 14.87 12.03
N LYS A 221 11.98 13.69 12.59
CA LYS A 221 11.17 13.08 13.64
C LYS A 221 11.26 13.86 14.95
N ILE A 222 12.46 14.32 15.28
CA ILE A 222 12.68 15.18 16.45
C ILE A 222 11.95 16.51 16.27
N ALA A 223 12.02 17.12 15.07
CA ALA A 223 11.31 18.36 14.78
C ALA A 223 9.79 18.22 14.91
N ILE A 224 9.18 17.15 14.38
CA ILE A 224 7.74 16.89 14.54
C ILE A 224 7.39 16.73 16.01
N TYR A 225 8.13 15.89 16.74
CA TYR A 225 7.91 15.65 18.17
C TYR A 225 7.88 16.96 18.97
N VAL A 226 8.93 17.78 18.80
CA VAL A 226 9.09 19.05 19.50
C VAL A 226 8.02 20.06 19.09
N LEU A 227 7.76 20.24 17.79
CA LEU A 227 6.82 21.25 17.31
C LEU A 227 5.37 20.92 17.69
N VAL A 228 4.97 19.65 17.60
CA VAL A 228 3.62 19.23 18.03
C VAL A 228 3.44 19.50 19.52
N ALA A 229 4.42 19.15 20.35
CA ALA A 229 4.37 19.45 21.77
C ALA A 229 4.31 20.97 22.02
N GLU A 230 5.15 21.76 21.38
CA GLU A 230 5.20 23.21 21.60
C GLU A 230 3.94 23.99 21.17
N ILE A 231 3.29 23.56 20.09
CA ILE A 231 2.09 24.22 19.55
C ILE A 231 0.86 23.82 20.36
N PHE A 232 0.70 22.53 20.66
CA PHE A 232 -0.57 21.98 21.15
C PHE A 232 -0.60 21.71 22.66
N SER A 233 0.52 21.82 23.38
CA SER A 233 0.57 21.55 24.84
C SER A 233 0.33 22.77 25.73
N ARG A 234 0.09 23.95 25.16
CA ARG A 234 0.19 25.22 25.91
C ARG A 234 -0.85 25.45 27.01
N ASN A 235 -1.91 24.64 27.16
CA ASN A 235 -2.98 24.87 28.15
C ASN A 235 -3.69 23.60 28.68
N GLY A 236 -2.99 22.46 28.80
CA GLY A 236 -3.56 21.21 29.31
C GLY A 236 -3.27 20.02 28.40
N GLY A 237 -3.74 18.84 28.80
CA GLY A 237 -3.47 17.58 28.12
C GLY A 237 -3.74 17.66 26.61
N ILE A 238 -2.80 17.12 25.83
CA ILE A 238 -2.85 17.15 24.38
C ILE A 238 -3.96 16.20 23.91
N ILE A 239 -4.86 16.68 23.05
CA ILE A 239 -5.97 15.88 22.52
C ILE A 239 -5.62 15.48 21.07
N PRO A 240 -5.28 14.21 20.78
CA PRO A 240 -4.87 13.76 19.44
C PRO A 240 -5.88 14.09 18.34
N ASN A 241 -7.19 14.06 18.66
CA ASN A 241 -8.24 14.43 17.72
C ASN A 241 -8.14 15.89 17.24
N LYS A 242 -7.78 16.83 18.12
CA LYS A 242 -7.63 18.25 17.71
C LYS A 242 -6.48 18.45 16.74
N ILE A 243 -5.40 17.71 16.92
CA ILE A 243 -4.24 17.75 16.02
C ILE A 243 -4.58 17.08 14.69
N SER A 244 -5.36 15.98 14.70
CA SER A 244 -5.85 15.34 13.47
C SER A 244 -6.64 16.34 12.63
N VAL A 245 -7.64 16.98 13.24
CA VAL A 245 -8.47 18.01 12.60
C VAL A 245 -7.62 19.17 12.09
N PHE A 246 -6.64 19.64 12.86
CA PHE A 246 -5.72 20.71 12.44
C PHE A 246 -5.02 20.39 11.11
N PHE A 247 -4.55 19.15 10.94
CA PHE A 247 -3.88 18.73 9.71
C PHE A 247 -4.88 18.45 8.59
N ASP A 248 -6.03 17.83 8.90
CA ASP A 248 -7.10 17.55 7.94
C ASP A 248 -7.60 18.86 7.28
N ASP A 249 -7.84 19.90 8.09
CA ASP A 249 -8.27 21.24 7.63
C ASP A 249 -7.24 21.92 6.69
N ARG A 250 -5.99 21.47 6.75
CA ARG A 250 -4.86 21.98 5.94
C ARG A 250 -4.45 20.98 4.84
N GLY A 251 -5.32 20.01 4.52
CA GLY A 251 -5.16 19.08 3.41
C GLY A 251 -4.18 17.92 3.67
N ILE A 252 -3.81 17.66 4.93
CA ILE A 252 -2.94 16.53 5.29
C ILE A 252 -3.69 15.58 6.24
N SER A 253 -4.10 14.41 5.76
CA SER A 253 -4.87 13.51 6.61
C SER A 253 -4.05 12.63 7.55
N ILE A 254 -3.95 12.98 8.83
CA ILE A 254 -3.12 12.29 9.82
C ILE A 254 -4.01 11.67 10.90
N ASN A 255 -4.01 10.33 10.98
CA ASN A 255 -4.83 9.65 11.98
C ASN A 255 -4.38 9.92 13.43
N GLN A 256 -5.33 9.84 14.36
CA GLN A 256 -5.12 10.08 15.79
C GLN A 256 -4.08 9.12 16.40
N THR A 257 -3.99 7.88 15.91
CA THR A 257 -3.02 6.89 16.39
C THR A 257 -1.58 7.29 16.09
N THR A 258 -1.32 7.89 14.93
CA THR A 258 0.00 8.40 14.53
C THR A 258 0.39 9.58 15.41
N ILE A 259 -0.55 10.50 15.64
CA ILE A 259 -0.36 11.65 16.52
C ILE A 259 -0.08 11.18 17.95
N LYS A 260 -0.88 10.26 18.47
CA LYS A 260 -0.63 9.64 19.78
C LYS A 260 0.76 8.99 19.82
N GLY A 261 1.15 8.32 18.74
CA GLY A 261 2.49 7.78 18.57
C GLY A 261 3.60 8.83 18.69
N TRP A 262 3.41 10.03 18.13
CA TRP A 262 4.36 11.14 18.31
C TRP A 262 4.36 11.69 19.73
N LEU A 263 3.22 11.75 20.40
CA LEU A 263 3.13 12.33 21.74
C LEU A 263 3.71 11.39 22.81
N ASP A 264 3.38 10.10 22.71
CA ASP A 264 3.71 9.10 23.71
C ASP A 264 5.14 8.57 23.54
N ASN A 265 5.70 8.58 22.32
CA ASN A 265 7.00 8.00 22.03
C ASN A 265 8.03 9.06 21.66
N ARG A 266 8.92 9.36 22.61
CA ARG A 266 10.13 10.13 22.35
C ARG A 266 10.97 9.44 21.27
N PRO A 267 11.45 10.15 20.22
CA PRO A 267 12.39 9.58 19.25
C PRO A 267 13.71 9.17 19.93
N GLU A 268 14.00 7.88 19.94
CA GLU A 268 15.21 7.31 20.55
C GLU A 268 15.93 6.38 19.58
N GLU A 269 17.23 6.17 19.80
CA GLU A 269 18.04 5.24 19.01
C GLU A 269 17.44 3.84 18.96
N ARG A 270 17.51 3.19 17.80
CA ARG A 270 16.94 1.86 17.64
C ARG A 270 17.71 1.01 16.64
N SER A 271 17.53 -0.31 16.75
CA SER A 271 18.22 -1.31 15.93
C SER A 271 17.75 -1.35 14.47
N LYS A 272 16.60 -0.74 14.14
CA LYS A 272 16.05 -0.67 12.79
C LYS A 272 16.19 0.75 12.23
N PRO A 273 16.56 0.93 10.95
CA PRO A 273 16.68 2.26 10.36
C PRO A 273 15.38 3.04 10.50
N PHE A 274 15.50 4.36 10.67
CA PHE A 274 14.35 5.24 10.60
C PHE A 274 13.86 5.34 9.16
N ARG A 275 12.56 5.14 8.98
CA ARG A 275 11.90 5.41 7.70
C ARG A 275 11.90 6.92 7.49
N ASP A 276 12.58 7.38 6.45
CA ASP A 276 12.43 8.75 6.00
C ASP A 276 11.13 8.87 5.18
N SER A 277 10.38 9.94 5.39
CA SER A 277 9.14 10.18 4.65
C SER A 277 9.12 11.63 4.23
N PRO A 278 9.08 11.94 2.92
CA PRO A 278 8.94 13.31 2.42
C PRO A 278 7.70 14.02 2.97
N ARG A 279 6.67 13.24 3.36
CA ARG A 279 5.48 13.72 4.07
C ARG A 279 5.83 14.43 5.38
N ASN A 280 6.88 13.99 6.09
CA ASN A 280 7.37 14.66 7.30
C ASN A 280 7.78 16.11 6.99
N ASN A 281 8.33 16.40 5.81
CA ASN A 281 8.74 17.76 5.46
C ASN A 281 7.53 18.69 5.28
N LYS A 282 6.44 18.20 4.65
CA LYS A 282 5.17 18.95 4.54
C LYS A 282 4.56 19.21 5.93
N ILE A 283 4.57 18.19 6.80
CA ILE A 283 4.10 18.29 8.18
C ILE A 283 4.91 19.34 8.96
N ILE A 284 6.24 19.27 8.87
CA ILE A 284 7.15 20.22 9.54
C ILE A 284 6.94 21.64 9.01
N ASN A 285 6.76 21.83 7.70
CA ASN A 285 6.47 23.14 7.12
C ASN A 285 5.19 23.76 7.71
N LEU A 286 4.11 22.98 7.78
CA LEU A 286 2.85 23.43 8.41
C LEU A 286 3.04 23.78 9.89
N LEU A 287 3.70 22.91 10.64
CA LEU A 287 3.96 23.14 12.06
C LEU A 287 4.87 24.36 12.29
N LEU A 288 5.87 24.58 11.44
CA LEU A 288 6.72 25.77 11.50
C LEU A 288 5.93 27.04 11.21
N ARG A 289 5.08 27.03 10.17
CA ARG A 289 4.19 28.17 9.87
C ARG A 289 3.33 28.54 11.07
N GLU A 290 2.70 27.54 11.70
CA GLU A 290 1.85 27.74 12.88
C GLU A 290 2.67 28.23 14.07
N TYR A 291 3.83 27.61 14.35
CA TYR A 291 4.67 28.01 15.48
C TYR A 291 5.25 29.43 15.35
N PHE A 292 5.53 29.85 14.12
CA PHE A 292 6.05 31.19 13.81
C PHE A 292 4.97 32.18 13.38
N GLU A 293 3.69 31.82 13.39
CA GLU A 293 2.60 32.74 13.04
C GLU A 293 2.64 33.98 13.94
N GLY A 294 2.62 35.17 13.33
CA GLY A 294 2.75 36.45 14.05
C GLY A 294 4.15 36.79 14.56
N LYS A 295 5.20 36.03 14.19
CA LYS A 295 6.61 36.30 14.57
C LYS A 295 7.45 36.60 13.32
N ASP A 296 8.32 37.61 13.39
CA ASP A 296 9.20 38.04 12.27
C ASP A 296 10.23 36.99 11.80
N GLY A 297 10.34 35.85 12.50
CA GLY A 297 11.41 34.85 12.31
C GLY A 297 11.29 33.93 11.09
N MET A 298 10.16 33.93 10.36
CA MET A 298 9.92 32.92 9.31
C MET A 298 10.76 33.12 8.03
N LYS A 299 11.42 34.27 7.84
CA LYS A 299 12.12 34.60 6.58
C LYS A 299 13.56 34.09 6.50
N ASN A 300 14.15 33.63 7.61
CA ASN A 300 15.56 33.23 7.66
C ASN A 300 15.71 31.77 8.11
N HIS A 301 16.20 30.90 7.20
CA HIS A 301 16.43 29.48 7.47
C HIS A 301 17.38 29.23 8.65
N GLN A 302 18.40 30.07 8.81
CA GLN A 302 19.34 29.95 9.92
C GLN A 302 18.66 30.30 11.25
N ALA A 303 17.86 31.37 11.28
CA ALA A 303 17.11 31.74 12.48
C ALA A 303 16.12 30.65 12.92
N ILE A 304 15.45 29.99 11.97
CA ILE A 304 14.56 28.85 12.24
C ILE A 304 15.37 27.67 12.78
N ALA A 305 16.52 27.35 12.17
CA ALA A 305 17.40 26.25 12.60
C ALA A 305 17.93 26.47 14.03
N ASP A 306 18.38 27.69 14.34
CA ASP A 306 18.89 28.06 15.66
C ASP A 306 17.77 27.99 16.71
N LYS A 307 16.56 28.44 16.36
CA LYS A 307 15.41 28.38 17.26
C LYS A 307 14.97 26.94 17.54
N LEU A 308 14.86 26.10 16.51
CA LEU A 308 14.55 24.68 16.69
C LEU A 308 15.61 23.96 17.52
N THR A 309 16.88 24.29 17.30
CA THR A 309 18.01 23.75 18.08
C THR A 309 17.88 24.14 19.55
N SER A 310 17.59 25.41 19.81
CA SER A 310 17.36 25.92 21.17
C SER A 310 16.20 25.21 21.86
N ILE A 311 15.08 25.00 21.17
CA ILE A 311 13.91 24.32 21.75
C ILE A 311 14.22 22.84 22.01
N ALA A 312 14.74 22.12 21.03
CA ALA A 312 14.98 20.68 21.15
C ALA A 312 16.01 20.31 22.23
N ASN A 313 16.93 21.23 22.55
CA ASN A 313 17.93 21.03 23.59
C ASN A 313 17.49 21.56 24.97
N ALA A 314 16.42 22.36 25.04
CA ALA A 314 15.87 22.82 26.31
C ALA A 314 15.05 21.72 27.01
N PRO A 315 14.90 21.78 28.35
CA PRO A 315 13.92 20.96 29.05
C PRO A 315 12.49 21.23 28.55
N PRO A 316 11.63 20.20 28.44
CA PRO A 316 11.83 18.81 28.84
C PRO A 316 12.53 17.92 27.79
N TYR A 317 12.84 18.45 26.61
CA TYR A 317 13.24 17.64 25.44
C TYR A 317 14.67 17.10 25.53
N ASN A 318 15.69 17.93 25.75
CA ASN A 318 17.09 17.50 25.94
C ASN A 318 17.63 16.53 24.85
N PHE A 319 17.42 16.81 23.55
CA PHE A 319 17.88 15.93 22.47
C PHE A 319 19.39 16.03 22.15
N ASN A 320 20.06 17.10 22.57
CA ASN A 320 21.46 17.40 22.26
C ASN A 320 21.79 17.29 20.75
N ILE A 321 20.98 17.96 19.93
CA ILE A 321 21.12 17.98 18.46
C ILE A 321 21.37 19.39 17.94
N LYS A 322 21.74 19.51 16.67
CA LYS A 322 21.84 20.78 15.95
C LYS A 322 21.12 20.69 14.61
N PHE A 323 20.09 21.51 14.42
CA PHE A 323 19.48 21.72 13.11
C PHE A 323 20.34 22.69 12.29
N THR A 324 20.39 22.49 10.98
CA THR A 324 21.12 23.38 10.06
C THR A 324 20.16 24.11 9.13
N SER A 325 20.58 25.26 8.62
CA SER A 325 19.81 26.02 7.62
C SER A 325 19.55 25.21 6.35
N GLU A 326 20.47 24.31 5.96
CA GLU A 326 20.29 23.39 4.85
C GLU A 326 19.11 22.43 5.07
N VAL A 327 19.01 21.82 6.25
CA VAL A 327 17.91 20.92 6.62
C VAL A 327 16.58 21.69 6.62
N VAL A 328 16.55 22.88 7.23
CA VAL A 328 15.36 23.74 7.25
C VAL A 328 14.94 24.17 5.84
N SER A 329 15.90 24.49 4.97
CA SER A 329 15.60 24.88 3.59
C SER A 329 14.84 23.77 2.84
N LYS A 330 15.17 22.49 3.11
CA LYS A 330 14.47 21.35 2.50
C LYS A 330 13.01 21.26 2.97
N TRP A 331 12.72 21.63 4.22
CA TRP A 331 11.36 21.63 4.76
C TRP A 331 10.51 22.76 4.20
N LEU A 332 11.11 23.93 3.96
CA LEU A 332 10.39 25.13 3.52
C LEU A 332 10.15 25.21 2.00
N LYS A 333 10.74 24.31 1.20
CA LYS A 333 10.52 24.22 -0.26
C LYS A 333 9.07 23.91 -0.65
N PHE A 334 8.26 23.37 0.26
CA PHE A 334 6.87 23.04 -0.02
C PHE A 334 5.98 24.30 0.10
N LYS A 335 5.38 24.71 -1.01
CA LYS A 335 4.21 25.61 -0.98
C LYS A 335 3.00 24.73 -0.64
N ILE A 336 2.34 25.05 0.48
CA ILE A 336 1.01 24.53 0.82
C ILE A 336 -0.01 25.32 0.01
#